data_AF-A0A848DQG6-F1
#
_entry.id   AF-A0A848DQG6-F1
#
_cell.length_a   1.000
_cell.length_b   1.000
_cell.length_c   1.000
_cell.angle_alpha   90.00
_cell.angle_beta   90.00
_cell.angle_gamma   90.00
#
_symmetry.space_group_name_H-M   'P 1'
#
loop_
_entity.id
_entity.type
_entity.pdbx_description
1 polymer ?
#
loop_
_entity_poly.entity_id
_entity_poly.type
_entity_poly.pdbx_seq_one_letter_code
_entity_poly.pdbx_strand_id
1 'polypeptide(L)' 'MTAVLDAATVPAWLRDEADAVTATKLGVHPRGRSAPGCRCCLAPAAGLALTTVTADNAWVDLDFGIAVRIIR' A
#
# COMPACT_ATOMS: atom_id res chain seq x y z
N MET A 1 13.62 -17.15 4.02
CA MET A 1 13.12 -16.43 5.20
C MET A 1 11.82 -15.76 4.80
N THR A 2 10.69 -16.45 5.00
CA THR A 2 9.36 -16.03 4.55
C THR A 2 8.70 -15.30 5.71
N ALA A 3 8.54 -13.98 5.61
CA ALA A 3 7.81 -13.22 6.61
C ALA A 3 6.31 -13.50 6.42
N VAL A 4 5.76 -14.42 7.22
CA VAL A 4 4.32 -14.58 7.40
C VAL A 4 3.91 -13.44 8.32
N LEU A 5 3.21 -12.44 7.78
CA LEU A 5 2.55 -11.46 8.63
C LEU A 5 1.41 -12.16 9.35
N ASP A 6 1.44 -12.09 10.68
CA ASP A 6 0.31 -12.46 11.52
C ASP A 6 -0.93 -11.68 11.05
N ALA A 7 -2.00 -12.41 10.75
CA ALA A 7 -3.29 -11.88 10.36
C ALA A 7 -3.82 -10.82 11.36
N ALA A 8 -3.39 -10.86 12.63
CA ALA A 8 -3.71 -9.85 13.64
C ALA A 8 -3.13 -8.46 13.33
N THR A 9 -2.17 -8.34 12.41
CA THR A 9 -1.59 -7.06 11.97
C THR A 9 -2.22 -6.52 10.70
N VAL A 10 -3.16 -7.25 10.08
CA VAL A 10 -3.98 -6.75 8.98
C VAL A 10 -4.92 -5.73 9.61
N PRO A 11 -4.70 -4.42 9.42
CA PRO A 11 -5.55 -3.45 10.09
C PRO A 11 -7.01 -3.66 9.68
N ALA A 12 -7.92 -3.52 10.65
CA ALA A 12 -9.36 -3.82 10.56
C ALA A 12 -10.15 -3.08 9.45
N TRP A 13 -9.46 -2.29 8.63
CA TRP A 13 -10.00 -1.50 7.53
C TRP A 13 -9.56 -1.99 6.14
N LEU A 14 -8.77 -3.07 6.04
CA LEU A 14 -8.58 -3.78 4.78
C LEU A 14 -9.85 -4.58 4.45
N ARG A 15 -10.27 -4.48 3.19
CA ARG A 15 -11.56 -5.02 2.74
C ARG A 15 -11.59 -6.54 2.78
N ASP A 16 -10.50 -7.17 2.37
CA ASP A 16 -10.36 -8.61 2.22
C ASP A 16 -8.89 -9.07 2.31
N GLU A 17 -8.69 -10.38 2.23
CA GLU A 17 -7.37 -11.02 2.28
C GLU A 17 -6.46 -10.60 1.11
N ALA A 18 -7.02 -10.31 -0.07
CA ALA A 18 -6.23 -9.91 -1.23
C ALA A 18 -5.58 -8.54 -1.02
N ASP A 19 -6.30 -7.61 -0.38
CA ASP A 19 -5.74 -6.32 0.01
C ASP A 19 -4.63 -6.49 1.08
N ALA A 20 -4.79 -7.42 2.03
CA ALA A 20 -3.77 -7.72 3.04
C ALA A 20 -2.47 -8.23 2.42
N VAL A 21 -2.58 -9.17 1.47
CA VAL A 21 -1.43 -9.69 0.72
C VAL A 21 -0.75 -8.59 -0.09
N THR A 22 -1.54 -7.68 -0.69
CA THR A 22 -1.01 -6.59 -1.50
C THR A 22 -0.30 -5.54 -0.65
N ALA A 23 -0.87 -5.14 0.49
CA ALA A 23 -0.25 -4.23 1.44
C ALA A 23 1.11 -4.76 1.95
N THR A 24 1.18 -6.08 2.17
CA THR A 24 2.41 -6.78 2.53
C THR A 24 3.49 -6.64 1.46
N LYS A 25 3.14 -6.92 0.20
CA LYS A 25 4.07 -6.86 -0.94
C LYS A 25 4.61 -5.44 -1.14
N LEU A 26 3.77 -4.42 -0.97
CA LEU A 26 4.18 -3.01 -1.03
C LEU A 26 5.22 -2.64 0.04
N GLY A 27 5.23 -3.34 1.17
CA GLY A 27 6.22 -3.11 2.24
C GLY A 27 7.63 -3.63 1.94
N VAL A 28 7.77 -4.51 0.95
CA VAL A 28 9.04 -5.12 0.54
C VAL A 28 9.57 -4.46 -0.74
N HIS A 29 8.89 -3.43 -1.27
CA HIS A 29 9.23 -2.84 -2.55
C HIS A 29 10.64 -2.18 -2.52
N PRO A 30 11.55 -2.53 -3.43
CA PRO A 30 12.95 -2.08 -3.39
C PRO A 30 13.18 -0.58 -3.57
N ARG A 31 12.16 0.20 -3.95
CA ARG A 31 12.30 1.62 -4.33
C ARG A 31 11.61 2.60 -3.37
N GLY A 32 11.26 2.16 -2.16
CA GLY A 32 10.81 3.08 -1.12
C GLY A 32 10.22 2.39 0.10
N ARG A 33 10.36 3.01 1.26
CA ARG A 33 9.68 2.58 2.49
C ARG A 33 8.47 3.48 2.72
N SER A 34 7.27 2.95 2.51
CA SER A 34 6.04 3.56 3.05
C SER A 34 5.79 3.09 4.49
N ALA A 35 5.15 3.94 5.29
CA ALA A 35 4.62 3.54 6.59
C ALA A 35 3.57 2.42 6.41
N PRO A 36 3.36 1.55 7.41
CA PRO A 36 2.36 0.46 7.33
C PRO A 36 0.96 0.94 6.95
N GLY A 37 0.53 2.08 7.50
CA GLY A 37 -0.76 2.69 7.16
C GLY A 37 -0.87 3.07 5.68
N CYS A 38 0.16 3.67 5.10
CA CYS A 38 0.17 4.05 3.69
C CYS A 38 -0.01 2.82 2.76
N ARG A 39 0.59 1.68 3.09
CA ARG A 39 0.49 0.43 2.30
C ARG A 39 -0.94 -0.10 2.26
N CYS A 40 -1.62 -0.01 3.39
CA CYS A 40 -2.98 -0.48 3.52
C CYS A 40 -3.95 0.44 2.76
N CYS A 41 -3.66 1.74 2.63
CA CYS A 41 -4.42 2.67 1.76
C CYS A 41 -4.18 2.42 0.26
N LEU A 42 -2.99 1.95 -0.10
CA LEU A 42 -2.59 1.68 -1.49
C LEU A 42 -3.08 0.33 -2.01
N ALA A 43 -3.22 -0.66 -1.13
CA ALA A 43 -3.57 -2.02 -1.52
C ALA A 43 -4.90 -2.14 -2.31
N PRO A 44 -6.00 -1.48 -1.90
CA PRO A 44 -7.24 -1.51 -2.68
C PRO A 44 -7.10 -0.85 -4.05
N ALA A 45 -6.32 0.24 -4.14
CA ALA A 45 -6.10 0.94 -5.39
C ALA A 45 -5.31 0.07 -6.40
N ALA A 46 -4.34 -0.71 -5.91
CA ALA A 46 -3.64 -1.69 -6.73
C ALA A 46 -4.57 -2.80 -7.23
N GLY A 47 -5.41 -3.37 -6.36
CA GLY A 47 -6.33 -4.45 -6.71
C GLY A 47 -7.43 -4.02 -7.67
N LEU A 48 -7.90 -2.78 -7.56
CA LEU A 48 -8.98 -2.22 -8.38
C LEU A 48 -8.49 -1.44 -9.61
N ALA A 49 -7.16 -1.36 -9.83
CA ALA A 49 -6.53 -0.54 -10.87
C ALA A 49 -6.99 0.93 -10.85
N LEU A 50 -7.15 1.50 -9.65
CA LEU A 50 -7.60 2.87 -9.44
C LEU A 50 -6.42 3.80 -9.12
N THR A 51 -6.59 5.08 -9.44
CA THR A 51 -5.64 6.13 -9.05
C THR A 51 -5.81 6.46 -7.57
N THR A 52 -4.72 6.39 -6.80
CA THR A 52 -4.69 6.89 -5.42
C THR A 52 -4.47 8.40 -5.44
N VAL A 53 -5.29 9.14 -4.69
CA VAL A 53 -5.19 10.60 -4.57
C VAL A 53 -4.77 10.94 -3.15
N THR A 54 -3.73 11.76 -2.99
CA THR A 54 -3.23 12.16 -1.66
C THR A 54 -2.70 13.59 -1.66
N ALA A 55 -2.75 14.28 -0.52
CA ALA A 55 -2.04 15.55 -0.31
C ALA A 55 -0.61 15.34 0.22
N ASP A 56 -0.25 14.10 0.55
CA ASP A 56 1.05 13.75 1.10
C ASP A 56 2.11 13.67 0.00
N ASN A 57 3.01 14.65 -0.03
CA ASN A 57 4.09 14.72 -1.00
C ASN A 57 5.16 13.63 -0.80
N ALA A 58 5.18 12.92 0.34
CA ALA A 58 6.14 11.83 0.57
C ALA A 58 5.97 10.67 -0.43
N TRP A 59 4.87 10.64 -1.18
CA TRP A 59 4.53 9.58 -2.13
C TRP A 59 4.97 9.88 -3.56
N VAL A 60 5.48 11.08 -3.83
CA VAL A 60 5.89 11.52 -5.18
C VAL A 60 6.99 10.64 -5.77
N ASP A 61 7.94 10.23 -4.93
CA ASP A 61 9.12 9.45 -5.37
C ASP A 61 8.96 7.94 -5.17
N LEU A 62 7.79 7.50 -4.70
CA LEU A 62 7.54 6.09 -4.41
C LEU A 62 7.02 5.37 -5.65
N ASP A 63 7.86 4.51 -6.21
CA ASP A 63 7.51 3.63 -7.33
C ASP A 63 6.84 2.37 -6.79
N PHE A 64 5.52 2.44 -6.58
CA PHE A 64 4.69 1.30 -6.15
C PHE A 64 4.07 0.51 -7.29
N GLY A 65 4.28 0.93 -8.55
CA GLY A 65 3.50 0.44 -9.69
C GLY A 65 2.01 0.80 -9.62
N ILE A 66 1.64 1.78 -8.78
CA ILE A 66 0.27 2.28 -8.58
C ILE A 66 0.26 3.75 -9.00
N ALA A 67 -0.76 4.15 -9.77
CA ALA A 67 -0.93 5.55 -10.14
C ALA A 67 -1.25 6.39 -8.90
N VAL A 68 -0.36 7.31 -8.54
CA VAL A 68 -0.56 8.26 -7.45
C VAL A 68 -0.71 9.67 -8.03
N ARG A 69 -1.76 10.38 -7.63
CA ARG A 69 -1.99 11.79 -7.96
C ARG A 69 -1.91 12.63 -6.69
N ILE A 70 -1.02 13.62 -6.70
CA ILE A 70 -0.95 14.60 -5.62
C ILE A 70 -2.00 15.69 -5.82
N ILE A 71 -2.71 16.03 -4.76
CA ILE A 71 -3.61 17.19 -4.70
C ILE A 71 -3.08 18.23 -3.70
N ARG A 72 -3.38 19.50 -3.96
CA ARG A 72 -3.06 20.64 -3.10
C ARG A 72 -4.32 21.45 -2.84
#